data_AF-A0A174VIB2-F1
#
_entry.id   AF-A0A174VIB2-F1
#
_cell.length_a   1.000
_cell.length_b   1.000
_cell.length_c   1.000
_cell.angle_alpha   90.00
_cell.angle_beta   90.00
_cell.angle_gamma   90.00
#
_symmetry.space_group_name_H-M   'P 1'
#
loop_
_entity.id
_entity.type
_entity.pdbx_description
1 polymer ?
#
loop_
_entity_poly.entity_id
_entity_poly.type
_entity_poly.pdbx_seq_one_letter_code
_entity_poly.pdbx_strand_id
1 'polypeptide(L)'
;MKKVLKGNIYFLIILMLEILAPFLLNSVYVLIGLRDVRIALFLNHTILFIIPAIIYVIVTKCDIKETFKFKRLPFKDIILVIILALFCIPIMNFFGLLSAMFFENNIGNLITSISSTPYIILMLLIAVMPAITEEITLRGIVLSGYDGKGKFKSALVIGLFFGIFHLDAQQFLYATVLGFILAYVVRATGSIFSSMIMHFILNGSSITIQKITSLTSSNLIEQSTDISVQALPFNEKLVLIQASLAMTIFASLIVFIIIQKLNNRGRARGVKDIPLGTYNVNGELVESKERIIDIPFIIIVVVYILTMLLLSR
;
A
#
# COMPACT_ATOMS: atom_id res chain seq x y z
N MET A 1 0.25 6.91 26.22
CA MET A 1 -0.73 6.31 25.28
C MET A 1 -0.32 4.88 24.96
N LYS A 2 -1.29 3.98 24.82
CA LYS A 2 -1.01 2.60 24.38
C LYS A 2 -0.55 2.58 22.91
N LYS A 3 0.19 1.54 22.49
CA LYS A 3 0.93 1.55 21.20
C LYS A 3 -0.01 1.48 20.00
N VAL A 4 -1.02 0.61 20.04
CA VAL A 4 -2.02 0.47 18.98
C VAL A 4 -2.83 1.75 18.85
N LEU A 5 -3.28 2.32 19.97
CA LEU A 5 -4.02 3.58 19.97
C LEU A 5 -3.24 4.70 19.28
N LYS A 6 -1.93 4.80 19.54
CA LYS A 6 -1.05 5.77 18.89
C LYS A 6 -0.93 5.53 17.38
N GLY A 7 -0.83 4.27 16.94
CA GLY A 7 -0.80 3.90 15.53
C GLY A 7 -2.09 4.26 14.81
N ASN A 8 -3.24 3.97 15.42
CA ASN A 8 -4.56 4.27 14.85
C ASN A 8 -4.85 5.77 14.80
N ILE A 9 -4.45 6.53 15.83
CA ILE A 9 -4.57 8.01 15.80
C ILE A 9 -3.73 8.58 14.66
N TYR A 10 -2.49 8.11 14.49
CA TYR A 10 -1.64 8.57 13.39
C TYR A 10 -2.28 8.26 12.03
N PHE A 11 -2.77 7.03 11.82
CA PHE A 11 -3.44 6.67 10.57
C PHE A 11 -4.70 7.50 10.34
N LEU A 12 -5.51 7.74 11.38
CA LEU A 12 -6.70 8.60 11.29
C LEU A 12 -6.33 10.03 10.88
N ILE A 13 -5.26 10.60 11.42
CA ILE A 13 -4.77 11.92 11.02
C ILE A 13 -4.39 11.94 9.53
N ILE A 14 -3.66 10.92 9.07
CA ILE A 14 -3.27 10.80 7.67
C ILE A 14 -4.51 10.71 6.78
N LEU A 15 -5.47 9.85 7.12
CA LEU A 15 -6.73 9.71 6.38
C LEU A 15 -7.51 11.03 6.31
N MET A 16 -7.59 11.77 7.42
CA MET A 16 -8.22 13.10 7.43
C MET A 16 -7.47 14.08 6.53
N LEU A 17 -6.13 14.06 6.54
CA LEU A 17 -5.32 14.92 5.67
C LEU A 17 -5.52 14.55 4.19
N GLU A 18 -5.55 13.28 3.83
CA GLU A 18 -5.79 12.84 2.45
C GLU A 18 -7.15 13.27 1.93
N ILE A 19 -8.19 13.25 2.78
CA ILE A 19 -9.53 13.68 2.41
C ILE A 19 -9.62 15.21 2.33
N LEU A 20 -9.08 15.94 3.32
CA LEU A 20 -9.35 17.38 3.48
C LEU A 20 -8.30 18.29 2.84
N ALA A 21 -7.03 17.90 2.87
CA ALA A 21 -5.95 18.75 2.40
C ALA A 21 -5.98 19.04 0.89
N PRO A 22 -6.40 18.13 -0.01
CA PRO A 22 -6.47 18.44 -1.45
C PRO A 22 -7.33 19.66 -1.77
N PHE A 23 -8.43 19.90 -1.05
CA PHE A 23 -9.29 21.07 -1.24
C PHE A 23 -8.54 22.39 -0.96
N LEU A 24 -7.74 22.41 0.11
CA LEU A 24 -6.94 23.56 0.50
C LEU A 24 -5.70 23.72 -0.39
N LEU A 25 -4.96 22.63 -0.61
CA LEU A 25 -3.73 22.62 -1.40
C LEU A 25 -3.98 23.01 -2.85
N ASN A 26 -5.07 22.53 -3.47
CA ASN A 26 -5.43 22.93 -4.83
C ASN A 26 -5.65 24.45 -4.91
N SER A 27 -6.41 25.03 -3.98
CA SER A 27 -6.63 26.47 -3.91
C SER A 27 -5.32 27.26 -3.78
N VAL A 28 -4.40 26.78 -2.93
CA VAL A 28 -3.06 27.37 -2.76
C VAL A 28 -2.24 27.26 -4.05
N TYR A 29 -2.22 26.09 -4.70
CA TYR A 29 -1.50 25.87 -5.96
C TYR A 29 -1.99 26.80 -7.07
N VAL A 30 -3.31 26.96 -7.22
CA VAL A 30 -3.89 27.91 -8.17
C VAL A 30 -3.47 29.35 -7.86
N LEU A 31 -3.53 29.76 -6.59
CA LEU A 31 -3.16 31.11 -6.15
C LEU A 31 -1.70 31.46 -6.46
N ILE A 32 -0.77 30.53 -6.25
CA ILE A 32 0.66 30.73 -6.52
C ILE A 32 1.04 30.45 -7.99
N GLY A 33 0.06 30.11 -8.84
CA GLY A 33 0.28 29.81 -10.25
C GLY A 33 0.93 28.44 -10.53
N LEU A 34 0.95 27.53 -9.56
CA LEU A 34 1.45 26.16 -9.75
C LEU A 34 0.42 25.32 -10.52
N ARG A 35 0.69 25.10 -11.80
CA ARG A 35 -0.19 24.30 -12.69
C ARG A 35 0.40 22.94 -13.08
N ASP A 36 1.66 22.68 -12.77
CA ASP A 36 2.32 21.42 -13.11
C ASP A 36 1.89 20.31 -12.15
N VAL A 37 1.10 19.36 -12.65
CA VAL A 37 0.60 18.21 -11.89
C VAL A 37 1.72 17.37 -11.28
N ARG A 38 2.90 17.32 -11.90
CA ARG A 38 4.04 16.54 -11.41
C ARG A 38 4.62 17.13 -10.13
N ILE A 39 4.74 18.46 -10.12
CA ILE A 39 5.21 19.19 -8.94
C ILE A 39 4.14 19.10 -7.84
N ALA A 40 2.86 19.25 -8.20
CA ALA A 40 1.77 19.11 -7.24
C ALA A 40 1.75 17.70 -6.59
N LEU A 41 1.95 16.63 -7.35
CA LEU A 41 2.05 15.26 -6.82
C LEU A 41 3.22 15.11 -5.84
N PHE A 42 4.40 15.63 -6.18
CA PHE A 42 5.57 15.62 -5.30
C PHE A 42 5.32 16.37 -3.99
N LEU A 43 4.73 17.56 -4.08
CA LEU A 43 4.38 18.36 -2.90
C LEU A 43 3.33 17.67 -2.04
N ASN A 44 2.31 17.06 -2.65
CA ASN A 44 1.28 16.33 -1.92
C ASN A 44 1.88 15.16 -1.12
N HIS A 45 2.73 14.32 -1.72
CA HIS A 45 3.38 13.23 -0.97
C HIS A 45 4.27 13.75 0.18
N THR A 46 4.95 14.87 -0.04
CA THR A 46 5.80 15.48 1.00
C THR A 46 4.96 16.03 2.15
N ILE A 47 3.91 16.79 1.84
CA ILE A 47 3.05 17.48 2.80
C ILE A 47 2.17 16.48 3.57
N LEU A 48 1.62 15.48 2.88
CA LEU A 48 0.65 14.55 3.47
C LEU A 48 1.27 13.36 4.19
N PHE A 49 2.51 12.97 3.85
CA PHE A 49 3.13 11.78 4.44
C PHE A 49 4.44 12.07 5.17
N ILE A 50 5.38 12.78 4.53
CA ILE A 50 6.70 13.01 5.13
C ILE A 50 6.62 14.00 6.30
N ILE A 51 5.92 15.13 6.13
CA ILE A 51 5.78 16.12 7.21
C ILE A 51 5.08 15.50 8.44
N PRO A 52 3.93 14.82 8.32
CA PRO A 52 3.32 14.12 9.45
C PRO A 52 4.22 13.06 10.09
N ALA A 53 5.00 12.32 9.30
CA ALA A 53 5.96 11.36 9.83
C ALA A 53 7.06 12.04 10.67
N ILE A 54 7.60 13.18 10.21
CA ILE A 54 8.56 13.98 10.98
C ILE A 54 7.93 14.50 12.27
N ILE A 55 6.72 15.07 12.19
CA ILE A 55 5.97 15.55 13.36
C ILE A 55 5.77 14.41 14.36
N TYR A 56 5.40 13.22 13.89
CA TYR A 56 5.24 12.04 14.75
C TYR A 56 6.53 11.69 15.49
N VAL A 57 7.68 11.69 14.81
CA VAL A 57 8.98 11.42 15.44
C VAL A 57 9.29 12.46 16.51
N ILE A 58 9.09 13.75 16.22
CA ILE A 58 9.37 14.85 17.15
C ILE A 58 8.46 14.80 18.38
N VAL A 59 7.14 14.71 18.17
CA VAL A 59 6.13 14.74 19.24
C VAL A 59 6.26 13.53 20.14
N THR A 60 6.55 12.38 19.55
CA THR A 60 6.47 11.12 20.28
C THR A 60 7.82 10.59 20.73
N LYS A 61 8.92 11.23 20.29
CA LYS A 61 10.30 10.89 20.61
C LYS A 61 10.58 9.39 20.43
N CYS A 62 10.02 8.79 19.39
CA CYS A 62 10.17 7.36 19.13
C CYS A 62 11.59 7.03 18.64
N ASP A 63 12.04 5.81 18.89
CA ASP A 63 13.28 5.32 18.31
C ASP A 63 13.10 5.10 16.80
N ILE A 64 13.82 5.90 16.00
CA ILE A 64 13.72 5.88 14.53
C ILE A 64 14.11 4.50 13.96
N LYS A 65 15.14 3.85 14.52
CA LYS A 65 15.63 2.57 13.99
C LYS A 65 14.64 1.45 14.27
N GLU A 66 14.01 1.43 15.44
CA GLU A 66 13.02 0.42 15.79
C GLU A 66 11.66 0.70 15.14
N THR A 67 11.20 1.96 15.05
CA THR A 67 9.95 2.32 14.39
C THR A 67 10.01 2.06 12.89
N PHE A 68 11.01 2.58 12.18
CA PHE A 68 11.08 2.45 10.73
C PHE A 68 11.79 1.19 10.26
N LYS A 69 12.44 0.43 11.16
CA LYS A 69 13.14 -0.82 10.83
C LYS A 69 14.09 -0.67 9.64
N PHE A 70 14.93 0.37 9.67
CA PHE A 70 15.99 0.61 8.69
C PHE A 70 17.16 -0.39 8.86
N LYS A 71 16.85 -1.68 8.84
CA LYS A 71 17.81 -2.80 8.91
C LYS A 71 18.10 -3.26 7.49
N ARG A 72 19.37 -3.46 7.15
CA ARG A 72 19.75 -3.90 5.79
C ARG A 72 19.18 -5.29 5.48
N LEU A 73 18.69 -5.48 4.26
CA LEU A 73 18.31 -6.80 3.76
C LEU A 73 19.54 -7.55 3.23
N PRO A 74 19.75 -8.81 3.64
CA PRO A 74 20.73 -9.67 3.01
C PRO A 74 20.42 -9.84 1.53
N PHE A 75 21.46 -9.96 0.71
CA PHE A 75 21.32 -10.09 -0.74
C PHE A 75 20.36 -11.22 -1.18
N LYS A 76 20.43 -12.39 -0.54
CA LYS A 76 19.50 -13.50 -0.81
C LYS A 76 18.04 -13.14 -0.54
N ASP A 77 17.78 -12.29 0.45
CA ASP A 77 16.43 -11.85 0.78
C ASP A 77 15.94 -10.80 -0.22
N ILE A 78 16.83 -9.93 -0.72
CA ILE A 78 16.52 -9.00 -1.82
C ILE A 78 16.03 -9.79 -3.03
N ILE A 79 16.74 -10.84 -3.44
CA ILE A 79 16.32 -11.69 -4.57
C ILE A 79 14.94 -12.32 -4.30
N LEU A 80 14.73 -12.88 -3.11
CA LEU A 80 13.44 -13.48 -2.75
C LEU A 80 12.31 -12.46 -2.76
N VAL A 81 12.55 -11.25 -2.28
CA VAL A 81 11.58 -10.14 -2.25
C VAL A 81 11.25 -9.65 -3.67
N ILE A 82 12.23 -9.58 -4.57
CA ILE A 82 12.01 -9.25 -5.99
C ILE A 82 11.11 -10.31 -6.64
N ILE A 83 11.46 -11.59 -6.50
CA ILE A 83 10.67 -12.70 -7.05
C ILE A 83 9.25 -12.68 -6.45
N LEU A 84 9.14 -12.46 -5.14
CA LEU A 84 7.87 -12.33 -4.44
C LEU A 84 6.99 -11.22 -5.03
N ALA A 85 7.57 -10.05 -5.32
CA ALA A 85 6.85 -8.93 -5.93
C ALA A 85 6.30 -9.30 -7.32
N LEU A 86 7.10 -9.98 -8.15
CA LEU A 86 6.65 -10.43 -9.48
C LEU A 86 5.48 -11.41 -9.39
N PHE A 87 5.50 -12.34 -8.44
CA PHE A 87 4.38 -13.24 -8.19
C PHE A 87 3.19 -12.57 -7.49
N CYS A 88 3.34 -11.35 -6.95
CA CYS A 88 2.20 -10.57 -6.46
C CYS A 88 1.43 -9.89 -7.62
N ILE A 89 2.01 -9.73 -8.81
CA ILE A 89 1.35 -9.08 -9.96
C ILE A 89 0.07 -9.83 -10.41
N PRO A 90 0.07 -11.17 -10.61
CA PRO A 90 -1.16 -11.89 -10.96
C PRO A 90 -2.25 -11.75 -9.89
N ILE A 91 -1.86 -11.73 -8.62
CA ILE A 91 -2.76 -11.56 -7.47
C ILE A 91 -3.40 -10.16 -7.51
N MET A 92 -2.57 -9.13 -7.70
CA MET A 92 -3.01 -7.74 -7.86
C MET A 92 -4.01 -7.60 -9.01
N ASN A 93 -3.67 -8.15 -10.18
CA ASN A 93 -4.52 -8.07 -11.36
C ASN A 93 -5.86 -8.79 -11.17
N PHE A 94 -5.87 -9.97 -10.54
CA PHE A 94 -7.10 -10.71 -10.27
C PHE A 94 -8.05 -9.94 -9.34
N PHE A 95 -7.56 -9.43 -8.22
CA PHE A 95 -8.38 -8.64 -7.31
C PHE A 95 -8.79 -7.29 -7.92
N GLY A 96 -7.92 -6.68 -8.74
CA GLY A 96 -8.26 -5.48 -9.51
C GLY A 96 -9.36 -5.73 -10.54
N LEU A 97 -9.33 -6.87 -11.23
CA LEU A 97 -10.38 -7.30 -12.16
C LEU A 97 -11.70 -7.56 -11.44
N LEU A 98 -11.66 -8.22 -10.28
CA LEU A 98 -12.85 -8.47 -9.46
C LEU A 98 -13.51 -7.18 -9.00
N SER A 99 -12.72 -6.20 -8.52
CA SER A 99 -13.25 -4.88 -8.17
C SER A 99 -13.77 -4.10 -9.38
N ALA A 100 -13.11 -4.21 -10.55
CA ALA A 100 -13.51 -3.53 -11.77
C ALA A 100 -14.87 -4.03 -12.34
N MET A 101 -15.42 -5.13 -11.80
CA MET A 101 -16.79 -5.55 -12.11
C MET A 101 -17.85 -4.60 -11.52
N PHE A 102 -17.51 -3.89 -10.45
CA PHE A 102 -18.44 -3.08 -9.65
C PHE A 102 -18.10 -1.60 -9.63
N PHE A 103 -16.82 -1.25 -9.82
CA PHE A 103 -16.32 0.11 -9.71
C PHE A 103 -15.53 0.51 -10.95
N GLU A 104 -15.72 1.75 -11.39
CA GLU A 104 -14.93 2.35 -12.48
C GLU A 104 -13.48 2.58 -12.06
N ASN A 105 -12.57 2.53 -13.03
CA ASN A 105 -11.16 2.76 -12.78
C ASN A 105 -10.83 4.25 -12.96
N ASN A 106 -10.68 4.97 -11.85
CA ASN A 106 -10.34 6.40 -11.86
C ASN A 106 -8.87 6.69 -12.17
N ILE A 107 -8.00 5.67 -12.15
CA ILE A 107 -6.55 5.84 -12.36
C ILE A 107 -6.23 6.13 -13.83
N GLY A 108 -7.04 5.59 -14.76
CA GLY A 108 -6.84 5.77 -16.20
C GLY A 108 -6.78 7.26 -16.59
N ASN A 109 -7.61 8.10 -15.98
CA ASN A 109 -7.68 9.53 -16.25
C ASN A 109 -6.41 10.30 -15.80
N LEU A 110 -5.80 9.89 -14.68
CA LEU A 110 -4.53 10.47 -14.21
C LEU A 110 -3.39 10.15 -15.18
N ILE A 111 -3.34 8.91 -15.68
CA ILE A 111 -2.29 8.42 -16.59
C ILE A 111 -2.38 9.10 -17.96
N THR A 112 -3.58 9.27 -18.52
CA THR A 112 -3.78 10.00 -19.78
C THR A 112 -3.28 11.45 -19.65
N SER A 113 -3.56 12.09 -18.52
CA SER A 113 -3.14 13.46 -18.21
C SER A 113 -1.62 13.63 -18.04
N ILE A 114 -0.89 12.53 -17.78
CA ILE A 114 0.58 12.51 -17.63
C ILE A 114 1.26 11.68 -18.71
N SER A 115 0.57 11.26 -19.77
CA SER A 115 1.08 10.37 -20.83
C SER A 115 2.30 10.95 -21.57
N SER A 116 2.36 12.29 -21.69
CA SER A 116 3.49 13.06 -22.24
C SER A 116 4.69 13.15 -21.28
N THR A 117 4.55 12.70 -20.03
CA THR A 117 5.62 12.74 -19.03
C THR A 117 6.71 11.72 -19.38
N PRO A 118 8.00 12.10 -19.30
CA PRO A 118 9.11 11.17 -19.45
C PRO A 118 8.99 9.98 -18.50
N TYR A 119 9.29 8.77 -19.00
CA TYR A 119 9.18 7.53 -18.23
C TYR A 119 9.92 7.59 -16.88
N ILE A 120 11.13 8.16 -16.86
CA ILE A 120 11.92 8.31 -15.64
C ILE A 120 11.18 9.15 -14.59
N ILE A 121 10.51 10.22 -15.00
CA ILE A 121 9.74 11.09 -14.09
C ILE A 121 8.51 10.33 -13.56
N LEU A 122 7.81 9.56 -14.41
CA LEU A 122 6.69 8.72 -13.97
C LEU A 122 7.14 7.65 -12.96
N MET A 123 8.27 6.99 -13.22
CA MET A 123 8.86 6.02 -12.29
C MET A 123 9.20 6.66 -10.94
N LEU A 124 9.76 7.86 -10.93
CA LEU A 124 10.06 8.55 -9.68
C LEU A 124 8.79 8.93 -8.90
N LEU A 125 7.77 9.45 -9.59
CA LEU A 125 6.58 10.00 -8.94
C LEU A 125 5.55 8.93 -8.53
N ILE A 126 5.42 7.84 -9.28
CA ILE A 126 4.34 6.85 -9.07
C ILE A 126 4.86 5.50 -8.57
N ALA A 127 6.14 5.19 -8.77
CA ALA A 127 6.74 3.96 -8.23
C ALA A 127 7.64 4.23 -7.03
N VAL A 128 8.66 5.09 -7.18
CA VAL A 128 9.66 5.31 -6.12
C VAL A 128 9.09 6.10 -4.95
N MET A 129 8.41 7.22 -5.23
CA MET A 129 7.92 8.11 -4.19
C MET A 129 6.88 7.41 -3.28
N PRO A 130 5.80 6.79 -3.78
CA PRO A 130 4.90 5.95 -2.97
C PRO A 130 5.62 4.87 -2.16
N ALA A 131 6.54 4.12 -2.81
CA ALA A 131 7.29 3.06 -2.16
C ALA A 131 8.16 3.55 -0.99
N ILE A 132 8.45 4.84 -0.90
CA ILE A 132 9.15 5.44 0.23
C ILE A 132 8.14 6.04 1.21
N THR A 133 7.30 6.99 0.76
CA THR A 133 6.47 7.83 1.63
C THR A 133 5.35 7.05 2.31
N GLU A 134 4.70 6.15 1.57
CA GLU A 134 3.58 5.36 2.09
C GLU A 134 4.09 4.24 3.00
N GLU A 135 5.25 3.65 2.66
CA GLU A 135 5.88 2.63 3.50
C GLU A 135 6.37 3.22 4.83
N ILE A 136 6.96 4.42 4.84
CA ILE A 136 7.31 5.16 6.07
C ILE A 136 6.07 5.34 6.97
N THR A 137 4.95 5.75 6.36
CA THR A 137 3.68 5.99 7.06
C THR A 137 3.11 4.69 7.63
N LEU A 138 2.91 3.68 6.79
CA LEU A 138 2.20 2.46 7.16
C LEU A 138 3.09 1.40 7.80
N ARG A 139 4.23 1.05 7.19
CA ARG A 139 5.11 -0.04 7.66
C ARG A 139 6.13 0.44 8.68
N GLY A 140 6.47 1.73 8.65
CA GLY A 140 7.20 2.38 9.73
C GLY A 140 6.27 2.68 10.90
N ILE A 141 5.50 3.76 10.80
CA ILE A 141 4.79 4.32 11.95
C ILE A 141 3.60 3.45 12.39
N VAL A 142 2.62 3.21 11.51
CA VAL A 142 1.39 2.52 11.92
C VAL A 142 1.68 1.09 12.37
N LEU A 143 2.45 0.33 11.59
CA LEU A 143 2.83 -1.05 11.91
C LEU A 143 3.60 -1.12 13.23
N SER A 144 4.47 -0.16 13.57
CA SER A 144 5.16 -0.14 14.88
C SER A 144 4.19 -0.04 16.07
N GLY A 145 3.02 0.59 15.88
CA GLY A 145 1.93 0.58 16.86
C GLY A 145 1.43 -0.83 17.20
N TYR A 146 1.64 -1.79 16.30
CA TYR A 146 1.26 -3.20 16.44
C TYR A 146 2.43 -4.11 16.85
N ASP A 147 3.55 -3.56 17.36
CA ASP A 147 4.70 -4.37 17.79
C ASP A 147 4.40 -5.36 18.94
N GLY A 148 3.31 -5.15 19.68
CA GLY A 148 2.81 -6.10 20.69
C GLY A 148 1.81 -7.14 20.15
N LYS A 149 1.64 -7.22 18.82
CA LYS A 149 0.68 -8.11 18.15
C LYS A 149 1.41 -9.07 17.20
N GLY A 150 0.88 -10.29 17.09
CA GLY A 150 1.43 -11.31 16.20
C GLY A 150 1.43 -10.87 14.73
N LYS A 151 2.39 -11.40 13.96
CA LYS A 151 2.65 -11.01 12.55
C LYS A 151 1.37 -10.99 11.71
N PHE A 152 0.59 -12.07 11.75
CA PHE A 152 -0.66 -12.20 10.99
C PHE A 152 -1.71 -11.14 11.38
N LYS A 153 -1.99 -10.98 12.68
CA LYS A 153 -2.96 -9.98 13.16
C LYS A 153 -2.55 -8.56 12.79
N SER A 154 -1.25 -8.24 12.90
CA SER A 154 -0.74 -6.93 12.48
C SER A 154 -0.86 -6.72 10.98
N ALA A 155 -0.52 -7.73 10.16
CA ALA A 155 -0.63 -7.66 8.71
C ALA A 155 -2.09 -7.51 8.24
N LEU A 156 -3.05 -8.15 8.91
CA LEU A 156 -4.48 -8.01 8.60
C LEU A 156 -4.94 -6.55 8.72
N VAL A 157 -4.58 -5.89 9.82
CA VAL A 157 -4.98 -4.51 10.06
C VAL A 157 -4.25 -3.53 9.14
N ILE A 158 -2.95 -3.69 8.96
CA ILE A 158 -2.18 -2.83 8.05
C ILE A 158 -2.61 -3.04 6.59
N GLY A 159 -3.00 -4.26 6.22
CA GLY A 159 -3.62 -4.54 4.93
C GLY A 159 -4.89 -3.73 4.74
N LEU A 160 -5.84 -3.84 5.66
CA LEU A 160 -7.08 -3.07 5.62
C LEU A 160 -6.82 -1.56 5.54
N PHE A 161 -5.90 -1.05 6.36
CA PHE A 161 -5.55 0.37 6.36
C PHE A 161 -4.90 0.79 5.05
N PHE A 162 -4.08 -0.07 4.42
CA PHE A 162 -3.55 0.23 3.09
C PHE A 162 -4.65 0.28 2.02
N GLY A 163 -5.66 -0.59 2.09
CA GLY A 163 -6.84 -0.47 1.22
C GLY A 163 -7.60 0.84 1.41
N ILE A 164 -7.87 1.23 2.67
CA ILE A 164 -8.54 2.49 3.03
C ILE A 164 -7.74 3.71 2.56
N PHE A 165 -6.42 3.66 2.71
CA PHE A 165 -5.49 4.73 2.37
C PHE A 165 -5.57 5.17 0.90
N HIS A 166 -5.94 4.26 -0.03
CA HIS A 166 -6.03 4.62 -1.44
C HIS A 166 -7.27 5.46 -1.80
N LEU A 167 -8.27 5.52 -0.91
CA LEU A 167 -9.53 6.26 -1.14
C LEU A 167 -10.18 5.97 -2.51
N ASP A 168 -10.02 4.74 -3.01
CA ASP A 168 -10.58 4.29 -4.27
C ASP A 168 -11.14 2.87 -4.12
N ALA A 169 -12.44 2.72 -4.43
CA ALA A 169 -13.15 1.46 -4.24
C ALA A 169 -12.69 0.37 -5.21
N GLN A 170 -12.24 0.74 -6.42
CA GLN A 170 -11.68 -0.21 -7.38
C GLN A 170 -10.34 -0.77 -6.86
N GLN A 171 -9.51 0.09 -6.25
CA GLN A 171 -8.22 -0.28 -5.71
C GLN A 171 -8.26 -1.01 -4.37
N PHE A 172 -9.28 -0.73 -3.56
CA PHE A 172 -9.40 -1.18 -2.17
C PHE A 172 -9.03 -2.66 -1.97
N LEU A 173 -9.58 -3.55 -2.81
CA LEU A 173 -9.44 -4.99 -2.61
C LEU A 173 -8.02 -5.48 -2.85
N TYR A 174 -7.42 -5.14 -4.00
CA TYR A 174 -6.05 -5.56 -4.28
C TYR A 174 -5.05 -4.84 -3.37
N ALA A 175 -5.29 -3.57 -3.05
CA ALA A 175 -4.47 -2.81 -2.13
C ALA A 175 -4.51 -3.45 -0.74
N THR A 176 -5.68 -3.91 -0.26
CA THR A 176 -5.79 -4.62 1.03
C THR A 176 -4.94 -5.90 1.06
N VAL A 177 -5.01 -6.71 -0.01
CA VAL A 177 -4.27 -7.98 -0.11
C VAL A 177 -2.76 -7.74 -0.20
N LEU A 178 -2.31 -6.82 -1.07
CA LEU A 178 -0.90 -6.45 -1.16
C LEU A 178 -0.41 -5.81 0.15
N GLY A 179 -1.26 -5.00 0.77
CA GLY A 179 -1.03 -4.36 2.05
C GLY A 179 -0.65 -5.35 3.14
N PHE A 180 -1.45 -6.41 3.24
CA PHE A 180 -1.21 -7.55 4.10
C PHE A 180 0.14 -8.22 3.82
N ILE A 181 0.41 -8.55 2.55
CA ILE A 181 1.66 -9.23 2.15
C ILE A 181 2.88 -8.37 2.53
N LEU A 182 2.88 -7.10 2.15
CA LEU A 182 3.97 -6.16 2.43
C LEU A 182 4.23 -6.03 3.93
N ALA A 183 3.18 -5.86 4.75
CA ALA A 183 3.30 -5.76 6.20
C ALA A 183 3.82 -7.07 6.82
N TYR A 184 3.35 -8.22 6.33
CA TYR A 184 3.83 -9.53 6.78
C TYR A 184 5.31 -9.72 6.45
N VAL A 185 5.74 -9.34 5.24
CA VAL A 185 7.14 -9.46 4.82
C VAL A 185 8.05 -8.59 5.66
N VAL A 186 7.67 -7.35 5.99
CA VAL A 186 8.43 -6.50 6.93
C VAL A 186 8.56 -7.15 8.31
N ARG A 187 7.51 -7.83 8.77
CA ARG A 187 7.55 -8.60 10.03
C ARG A 187 8.42 -9.86 9.93
N ALA A 188 8.47 -10.49 8.76
CA ALA A 188 9.28 -11.68 8.51
C ALA A 188 10.78 -11.34 8.37
N THR A 189 11.11 -10.24 7.70
CA THR A 189 12.49 -9.82 7.41
C THR A 189 13.08 -8.88 8.47
N GLY A 190 12.23 -8.21 9.25
CA GLY A 190 12.62 -7.18 10.20
C GLY A 190 13.11 -5.89 9.53
N SER A 191 12.80 -5.68 8.24
CA SER A 191 13.29 -4.56 7.44
C SER A 191 12.18 -3.91 6.63
N ILE A 192 12.06 -2.58 6.67
CA ILE A 192 11.12 -1.85 5.81
C ILE A 192 11.51 -1.91 4.34
N PHE A 193 12.80 -2.05 4.04
CA PHE A 193 13.27 -2.10 2.66
C PHE A 193 12.65 -3.25 1.85
N SER A 194 12.14 -4.30 2.52
CA SER A 194 11.53 -5.42 1.80
C SER A 194 10.19 -5.02 1.22
N SER A 195 9.38 -4.24 1.94
CA SER A 195 8.15 -3.72 1.37
C SER A 195 8.41 -2.59 0.39
N MET A 196 9.39 -1.70 0.65
CA MET A 196 9.76 -0.64 -0.30
C MET A 196 10.17 -1.20 -1.68
N ILE A 197 10.99 -2.25 -1.71
CA ILE A 197 11.39 -2.91 -2.97
C ILE A 197 10.17 -3.52 -3.67
N MET A 198 9.32 -4.24 -2.94
CA MET A 198 8.12 -4.85 -3.53
C MET A 198 7.15 -3.81 -4.07
N HIS A 199 6.87 -2.76 -3.28
CA HIS A 199 5.96 -1.69 -3.65
C HIS A 199 6.48 -0.94 -4.89
N PHE A 200 7.77 -0.64 -4.95
CA PHE A 200 8.40 -0.08 -6.14
C PHE A 200 8.22 -0.97 -7.39
N ILE A 201 8.44 -2.28 -7.26
CA ILE A 201 8.29 -3.22 -8.39
C ILE A 201 6.83 -3.30 -8.83
N LEU A 202 5.89 -3.39 -7.89
CA LEU A 202 4.46 -3.49 -8.18
C LEU A 202 3.99 -2.25 -8.95
N ASN A 203 4.21 -1.05 -8.42
CA ASN A 203 3.80 0.19 -9.08
C ASN A 203 4.60 0.45 -10.36
N GLY A 204 5.90 0.19 -10.33
CA GLY A 204 6.79 0.34 -11.47
C GLY A 204 6.42 -0.57 -12.63
N SER A 205 5.96 -1.79 -12.35
CA SER A 205 5.48 -2.72 -13.38
C SER A 205 4.23 -2.18 -14.07
N SER A 206 3.28 -1.62 -13.31
CA SER A 206 2.07 -1.00 -13.86
C SER A 206 2.41 0.18 -14.78
N ILE A 207 3.30 1.07 -14.36
CA ILE A 207 3.77 2.21 -15.18
C ILE A 207 4.53 1.74 -16.43
N THR A 208 5.37 0.71 -16.29
CA THR A 208 6.14 0.15 -17.42
C THR A 208 5.20 -0.41 -18.48
N ILE A 209 4.24 -1.25 -18.07
CA ILE A 209 3.26 -1.85 -18.98
C ILE A 209 2.46 -0.75 -19.69
N GLN A 210 1.96 0.24 -18.95
CA GLN A 210 1.21 1.36 -19.54
C GLN A 210 2.03 2.16 -20.54
N LYS A 211 3.30 2.48 -20.22
CA LYS A 211 4.15 3.22 -21.16
C LYS A 211 4.43 2.42 -22.43
N ILE A 212 4.69 1.12 -22.31
CA ILE A 212 4.87 0.23 -23.47
C ILE A 212 3.60 0.21 -24.32
N THR A 213 2.42 0.05 -23.71
CA THR A 213 1.14 0.09 -24.43
C THR A 213 0.96 1.42 -25.17
N SER A 214 1.27 2.56 -24.53
CA SER A 214 1.16 3.88 -25.18
C SER A 214 2.08 4.06 -26.40
N LEU A 215 3.24 3.40 -26.42
CA LEU A 215 4.22 3.49 -27.52
C LEU A 215 3.85 2.57 -28.68
N THR A 216 3.33 1.37 -28.38
CA THR A 216 2.99 0.35 -29.38
C THR A 216 1.65 0.64 -30.08
N SER A 217 0.71 1.28 -29.38
CA SER A 217 -0.69 1.38 -29.83
C SER A 217 -1.05 2.71 -30.52
N SER A 218 -0.09 3.48 -31.04
CA SER A 218 -0.37 4.76 -31.74
C SER A 218 -1.33 4.66 -32.94
N ASN A 219 -1.56 3.45 -33.49
CA ASN A 219 -2.56 3.17 -34.55
C ASN A 219 -3.76 2.30 -34.09
N LEU A 220 -3.81 1.88 -32.82
CA LEU A 220 -4.88 1.00 -32.27
C LEU A 220 -5.69 1.68 -31.15
N ILE A 221 -5.20 2.79 -30.58
CA ILE A 221 -5.89 3.55 -29.53
C ILE A 221 -7.19 4.20 -30.06
N GLU A 222 -7.32 4.47 -31.36
CA GLU A 222 -8.60 4.92 -31.95
C GLU A 222 -9.68 3.83 -31.98
N GLN A 223 -9.35 2.54 -31.76
CA GLN A 223 -10.30 1.42 -31.77
C GLN A 223 -10.35 0.58 -30.50
N SER A 224 -9.37 0.67 -29.60
CA SER A 224 -9.56 0.26 -28.22
C SER A 224 -10.17 1.42 -27.45
N THR A 225 -11.48 1.65 -27.65
CA THR A 225 -12.25 2.23 -26.56
C THR A 225 -11.92 1.41 -25.33
N ASP A 226 -11.53 2.07 -24.24
CA ASP A 226 -11.49 1.47 -22.91
C ASP A 226 -12.89 0.91 -22.65
N ILE A 227 -13.18 -0.31 -23.12
CA ILE A 227 -14.40 -1.00 -22.74
C ILE A 227 -14.15 -1.32 -21.28
N SER A 228 -14.64 -0.43 -20.43
CA SER A 228 -14.68 -0.62 -18.99
C SER A 228 -15.10 -2.06 -18.73
N VAL A 229 -14.38 -2.78 -17.88
CA VAL A 229 -14.75 -4.16 -17.52
C VAL A 229 -16.22 -4.20 -17.10
N GLN A 230 -16.73 -3.12 -16.51
CA GLN A 230 -18.13 -2.95 -16.15
C GLN A 230 -19.10 -2.99 -17.34
N ALA A 231 -18.71 -2.48 -18.51
CA ALA A 231 -19.51 -2.48 -19.73
C ALA A 231 -19.55 -3.83 -20.45
N LEU A 232 -18.64 -4.76 -20.13
CA LEU A 232 -18.60 -6.06 -20.76
C LEU A 232 -19.83 -6.92 -20.39
N PRO A 233 -20.33 -7.76 -21.31
CA PRO A 233 -21.31 -8.79 -21.01
C PRO A 233 -20.83 -9.72 -19.88
N PHE A 234 -21.77 -10.25 -19.09
CA PHE A 234 -21.45 -11.13 -17.96
C PHE A 234 -20.58 -12.34 -18.35
N ASN A 235 -20.82 -12.91 -19.53
CA ASN A 235 -20.09 -14.07 -20.03
C ASN A 235 -18.60 -13.74 -20.25
N GLU A 236 -18.30 -12.56 -20.79
CA GLU A 236 -16.92 -12.11 -21.01
C GLU A 236 -16.22 -11.79 -19.69
N LYS A 237 -16.93 -11.15 -18.74
CA LYS A 237 -16.43 -10.96 -17.37
C LYS A 237 -16.05 -12.29 -16.71
N LEU A 238 -16.89 -13.32 -16.85
CA LEU A 238 -16.60 -14.65 -16.31
C LEU A 238 -15.37 -15.29 -16.96
N VAL A 239 -15.20 -15.16 -18.27
CA VAL A 239 -14.03 -15.68 -18.98
C VAL A 239 -12.74 -15.01 -18.47
N LEU A 240 -12.74 -13.69 -18.27
CA LEU A 240 -11.59 -12.96 -17.73
C LEU A 240 -11.22 -13.42 -16.31
N ILE A 241 -12.22 -13.64 -15.45
CA ILE A 241 -12.01 -14.12 -14.08
C ILE A 241 -11.46 -15.56 -14.10
N GLN A 242 -12.03 -16.45 -14.91
CA GLN A 242 -11.56 -17.84 -15.02
C GLN A 242 -10.12 -17.91 -15.55
N ALA A 243 -9.80 -17.09 -16.57
CA ALA A 243 -8.46 -17.01 -17.14
C ALA A 243 -7.41 -16.53 -16.11
N SER A 244 -7.77 -15.57 -15.25
CA SER A 244 -6.87 -15.03 -14.23
C SER A 244 -6.80 -15.88 -12.95
N LEU A 245 -7.82 -16.70 -12.66
CA LEU A 245 -7.90 -17.50 -11.44
C LEU A 245 -6.77 -18.54 -11.33
N ALA A 246 -6.51 -19.30 -12.39
CA ALA A 246 -5.47 -20.34 -12.38
C ALA A 246 -4.07 -19.74 -12.11
N MET A 247 -3.75 -18.62 -12.76
CA MET A 247 -2.50 -17.89 -12.54
C MET A 247 -2.40 -17.35 -11.11
N THR A 248 -3.52 -16.87 -10.55
CA THR A 248 -3.58 -16.33 -9.18
C THR A 248 -3.39 -17.42 -8.13
N ILE A 249 -4.00 -18.60 -8.31
CA ILE A 249 -3.81 -19.74 -7.40
C ILE A 249 -2.35 -20.18 -7.42
N PHE A 250 -1.77 -20.37 -8.61
CA PHE A 250 -0.36 -20.73 -8.76
C PHE A 250 0.55 -19.68 -8.11
N ALA A 251 0.33 -18.40 -8.40
CA ALA A 251 1.10 -17.31 -7.82
C ALA A 251 0.98 -17.24 -6.29
N SER A 252 -0.21 -17.47 -5.73
CA SER A 252 -0.45 -17.48 -4.28
C SER A 252 0.32 -18.59 -3.56
N LEU A 253 0.44 -19.77 -4.18
CA LEU A 253 1.25 -20.87 -3.65
C LEU A 253 2.73 -20.49 -3.60
N ILE A 254 3.26 -19.89 -4.68
CA ILE A 254 4.66 -19.44 -4.73
C ILE A 254 4.91 -18.32 -3.72
N VAL A 255 4.00 -17.34 -3.61
CA VAL A 255 4.02 -16.27 -2.60
C VAL A 255 4.09 -16.86 -1.19
N PHE A 256 3.24 -17.83 -0.87
CA PHE A 256 3.25 -18.50 0.43
C PHE A 256 4.59 -19.18 0.72
N ILE A 257 5.14 -19.95 -0.23
CA ILE A 257 6.43 -20.63 -0.08
C ILE A 257 7.57 -19.62 0.16
N ILE A 258 7.61 -18.54 -0.60
CA ILE A 258 8.65 -17.51 -0.47
C ILE A 258 8.52 -16.77 0.88
N ILE A 259 7.31 -16.44 1.32
CA ILE A 259 7.07 -15.83 2.64
C ILE A 259 7.58 -16.74 3.75
N GLN A 260 7.29 -18.04 3.69
CA GLN A 260 7.79 -19.00 4.69
C GLN A 260 9.31 -19.08 4.69
N LYS A 261 9.95 -19.06 3.52
CA LYS A 261 11.41 -19.01 3.39
C LYS A 261 11.99 -17.73 3.98
N LEU A 262 11.40 -16.57 3.69
CA LEU A 262 11.80 -15.28 4.27
C LEU A 262 11.64 -15.28 5.79
N ASN A 263 10.55 -15.85 6.31
CA ASN A 263 10.28 -15.94 7.74
C ASN A 263 11.32 -16.82 8.45
N ASN A 264 11.64 -17.99 7.90
CA ASN A 264 12.68 -18.87 8.46
C ASN A 264 14.07 -18.21 8.43
N ARG A 265 14.40 -17.51 7.34
CA ARG A 265 15.66 -16.75 7.21
C ARG A 265 15.71 -15.55 8.15
N GLY A 266 14.59 -14.88 8.39
CA GLY A 266 14.44 -13.84 9.40
C GLY A 266 14.71 -14.38 10.80
N ARG A 267 14.05 -15.48 11.18
CA ARG A 267 14.27 -16.16 12.47
C ARG A 267 15.73 -16.52 12.69
N ALA A 268 16.39 -17.10 11.68
CA ALA A 268 17.80 -17.45 11.73
C ALA A 268 18.73 -16.24 11.96
N ARG A 269 18.28 -15.01 11.65
CA ARG A 269 19.01 -13.76 11.90
C ARG A 269 18.57 -13.05 13.19
N GLY A 270 17.73 -13.68 14.01
CA GLY A 270 17.23 -13.09 15.25
C GLY A 270 16.04 -12.14 15.08
N VAL A 271 15.35 -12.14 13.93
CA VAL A 271 14.06 -11.44 13.81
C VAL A 271 13.07 -12.18 14.70
N LYS A 272 12.73 -11.56 15.84
CA LYS A 272 11.82 -12.14 16.82
C LYS A 272 10.49 -12.45 16.16
N ASP A 273 10.01 -13.69 16.32
CA ASP A 273 8.58 -13.92 16.24
C ASP A 273 7.97 -13.12 17.38
N ILE A 274 7.21 -12.08 17.05
CA ILE A 274 6.43 -11.35 18.06
C ILE A 274 5.42 -12.38 18.56
N PRO A 275 5.57 -12.88 19.79
CA PRO A 275 4.62 -13.84 20.30
C PRO A 275 3.30 -13.09 20.49
N LEU A 276 2.21 -13.81 20.68
CA LEU A 276 0.95 -13.20 21.11
C LEU A 276 1.14 -12.65 22.54
N GLY A 277 1.78 -11.49 22.69
CA GLY A 277 2.06 -10.92 24.00
C GLY A 277 3.12 -9.83 24.10
N THR A 278 3.07 -9.11 25.20
CA THR A 278 4.10 -8.21 25.72
C THR A 278 4.82 -8.91 26.85
N TYR A 279 6.14 -8.72 26.96
CA TYR A 279 6.88 -9.14 28.14
C TYR A 279 6.44 -8.27 29.33
N ASN A 280 6.05 -8.89 30.44
CA ASN A 280 5.80 -8.17 31.69
C ASN A 280 7.13 -7.77 32.37
N VAL A 281 7.06 -7.06 33.49
CA VAL A 281 8.23 -6.62 34.27
C VAL A 281 9.10 -7.81 34.73
N ASN A 282 8.50 -9.00 34.83
CA ASN A 282 9.16 -10.23 35.22
C ASN A 282 9.73 -11.03 34.03
N GLY A 283 9.66 -10.49 32.80
CA GLY A 283 10.15 -11.17 31.60
C GLY A 283 9.25 -12.29 31.09
N GLU A 284 8.02 -12.41 31.57
CA GLU A 284 7.04 -13.40 31.09
C GLU A 284 6.23 -12.85 29.93
N LEU A 285 5.92 -13.72 28.97
CA LEU A 285 5.07 -13.41 27.84
C LEU A 285 3.59 -13.38 28.24
N VAL A 286 3.00 -12.19 28.29
CA VAL A 286 1.58 -12.00 28.62
C VAL A 286 0.85 -11.44 27.41
N GLU A 287 -0.30 -12.01 27.03
CA GLU A 287 -1.07 -11.53 25.89
C GLU A 287 -1.38 -10.03 26.01
N SER A 288 -1.07 -9.25 24.96
CA SER A 288 -1.27 -7.80 24.97
C SER A 288 -2.77 -7.50 25.10
N LYS A 289 -3.20 -7.09 26.30
CA LYS A 289 -4.59 -6.70 26.63
C LYS A 289 -5.11 -5.48 25.83
N GLU A 290 -4.23 -4.77 25.12
CA GLU A 290 -4.63 -3.67 24.23
C GLU A 290 -5.56 -4.16 23.11
N ARG A 291 -6.73 -3.55 22.95
CA ARG A 291 -7.67 -3.91 21.88
C ARG A 291 -7.19 -3.30 20.55
N ILE A 292 -7.34 -4.06 19.47
CA ILE A 292 -7.05 -3.58 18.10
C ILE A 292 -8.14 -2.61 17.64
N ILE A 293 -9.39 -2.96 17.92
CA ILE A 293 -10.56 -2.15 17.62
C ILE A 293 -10.75 -1.19 18.78
N ASP A 294 -10.20 0.02 18.61
CA ASP A 294 -10.40 1.16 19.49
C ASP A 294 -11.24 2.23 18.77
N ILE A 295 -11.51 3.35 19.45
CA ILE A 295 -12.35 4.43 18.90
C ILE A 295 -11.77 4.96 17.57
N PRO A 296 -10.47 5.30 17.45
CA PRO A 296 -9.89 5.72 16.17
C PRO A 296 -10.06 4.69 15.05
N PHE A 297 -9.88 3.39 15.32
CA PHE A 297 -10.13 2.34 14.32
C PHE A 297 -11.56 2.40 13.79
N ILE A 298 -12.55 2.54 14.67
CA ILE A 298 -13.97 2.62 14.27
C ILE A 298 -14.20 3.88 13.42
N ILE A 299 -13.64 5.03 13.83
CA ILE A 299 -13.75 6.29 13.08
C ILE A 299 -13.13 6.14 11.69
N ILE A 300 -11.95 5.53 11.56
CA ILE A 300 -11.28 5.27 10.28
C ILE A 300 -12.22 4.55 9.30
N VAL A 301 -12.84 3.46 9.76
CA VAL A 301 -13.76 2.65 8.93
C VAL A 301 -15.00 3.45 8.56
N VAL A 302 -15.62 4.14 9.51
CA VAL A 302 -16.83 4.94 9.27
C VAL A 302 -16.55 6.08 8.30
N VAL A 303 -15.47 6.83 8.49
CA VAL A 303 -15.03 7.91 7.60
C VAL A 303 -14.83 7.37 6.19
N TYR A 304 -14.10 6.25 6.04
CA TYR A 304 -13.86 5.67 4.73
C TYR A 304 -15.16 5.33 4.01
N ILE A 305 -16.07 4.63 4.69
CA ILE A 305 -17.38 4.25 4.12
C ILE A 305 -18.17 5.49 3.71
N LEU A 306 -18.27 6.49 4.59
CA LEU A 306 -18.98 7.74 4.28
C LEU A 306 -18.34 8.47 3.09
N THR A 307 -17.01 8.50 3.01
CA THR A 307 -16.29 9.12 1.89
C THR A 307 -16.57 8.38 0.59
N MET A 308 -16.53 7.04 0.58
CA MET A 308 -16.84 6.25 -0.61
C MET A 308 -18.29 6.45 -1.07
N LEU A 309 -19.25 6.54 -0.14
CA LEU A 309 -20.66 6.81 -0.47
C LEU A 309 -20.89 8.22 -1.04
N LEU A 310 -20.05 9.19 -0.67
CA LEU A 310 -20.10 10.54 -1.21
C LEU A 310 -19.44 10.64 -2.58
N LEU A 311 -18.34 9.92 -2.81
CA LEU A 311 -17.62 9.89 -4.09
C LEU A 311 -18.32 9.02 -5.15
N SER A 312 -19.17 8.08 -4.74
CA SER A 312 -19.93 7.22 -5.66
C SER A 312 -21.25 7.84 -6.17
N ARG A 313 -21.50 9.12 -5.88
CA ARG A 313 -22.69 9.88 -6.32
C ARG A 313 -22.28 10.94 -7.33
#